data_AF-A0A2J6N1W9-F1
#
_entry.id   AF-A0A2J6N1W9-F1
#
_cell.length_a   1.000
_cell.length_b   1.000
_cell.length_c   1.000
_cell.angle_alpha   90.00
_cell.angle_beta   90.00
_cell.angle_gamma   90.00
#
_symmetry.space_group_name_H-M   'P 1'
#
loop_
_entity.id
_entity.type
_entity.pdbx_description
1 polymer ?
#
loop_
_entity_poly.entity_id
_entity_poly.type
_entity_poly.pdbx_seq_one_letter_code
_entity_poly.pdbx_strand_id
1 'polypeptide(L)'
;MQNITRLLKKFGQARKGVSNVIVVMLSLILIVLIVSNVVLWSYQMNQFDLERIQESIKIANVTRVTRSSWFTAQKEYNIIAGSRLSGTYTETEFLDGSSETFREEFPSISYNPLEYILWNSTTFVSGSLDDLQANDGVCMQFRSYPSTFSDATETFGNMVAGGNYRNTENTIVGSLFTPAKDGEAQSITAYIRVTSQSKNMKCAIYLHSDLSLVAQTEEKNVPTGTAWVTFNFPTPKPILKANTEYLLVAWSSSGNGYAYLAYTSGTSNQGHYASSVYGANFPNPMPNPTHESRAYSIYCTFKPATEETVEVEFAGTANTESWINLTWAVNGYFTTDGVTAIAQLYNYLEGEYPTSGDGYMTNINSNQTITSNATYFRDVNGNWKIKIKGVKAASTQFELNVDWIEFKVTMSDIYRLCIRNDFTINLSTYPLTHIHGIEIFIRYNVTEAVEKWFLKAYNWTEQNFSNSGFNTTEGSQPAPNEWNEYAVNITENWRSYVKNDGTLLVEFFDEGLDANQTVVEIDFFAVRAIIDGAGFDLRNNGPITTHIVSIWIINATHHQRYNANWFINAGEEATYIRADISLPEEFIAKVVTEKGNIAVFTQS
;
A
#
# COMPACT_ATOMS: atom_id res chain seq x y z
N MET A 1 17.82 -115.63 2.80
CA MET A 1 16.75 -114.78 2.22
C MET A 1 15.75 -114.23 3.26
N GLN A 2 15.92 -114.43 4.58
CA GLN A 2 14.99 -113.93 5.62
C GLN A 2 15.38 -112.57 6.24
N ASN A 3 16.62 -112.10 6.08
CA ASN A 3 17.09 -110.85 6.71
C ASN A 3 16.63 -109.56 5.98
N ILE A 4 16.40 -109.62 4.67
CA ILE A 4 15.97 -108.44 3.87
C ILE A 4 14.49 -108.11 4.13
N THR A 5 13.65 -109.11 4.33
CA THR A 5 12.21 -108.95 4.63
C THR A 5 11.96 -108.33 6.02
N ARG A 6 12.91 -108.50 6.96
CA ARG A 6 12.84 -107.96 8.33
C ARG A 6 13.13 -106.44 8.39
N LEU A 7 13.93 -105.92 7.44
CA LEU A 7 14.27 -104.49 7.32
C LEU A 7 13.17 -103.67 6.63
N LEU A 8 12.52 -104.22 5.59
CA LEU A 8 11.41 -103.56 4.87
C LEU A 8 10.14 -103.41 5.74
N LYS A 9 9.83 -104.40 6.59
CA LYS A 9 8.68 -104.34 7.52
C LYS A 9 8.88 -103.27 8.61
N LYS A 10 10.11 -103.05 9.08
CA LYS A 10 10.45 -101.98 10.04
C LYS A 10 10.32 -100.58 9.42
N PHE A 11 10.66 -100.40 8.14
CA PHE A 11 10.51 -99.11 7.44
C PHE A 11 9.04 -98.69 7.23
N GLY A 12 8.14 -99.65 6.95
CA GLY A 12 6.71 -99.38 6.81
C GLY A 12 6.00 -99.01 8.13
N GLN A 13 6.45 -99.57 9.27
CA GLN A 13 5.98 -99.18 10.61
C GLN A 13 6.47 -97.78 11.00
N ALA A 14 7.69 -97.39 10.60
CA ALA A 14 8.24 -96.06 10.85
C ALA A 14 7.48 -94.94 10.10
N ARG A 15 7.09 -95.15 8.83
CA ARG A 15 6.29 -94.17 8.05
C ARG A 15 4.91 -93.87 8.65
N LYS A 16 4.23 -94.89 9.19
CA LYS A 16 2.94 -94.70 9.88
C LYS A 16 3.11 -93.94 11.20
N GLY A 17 4.20 -94.18 11.93
CA GLY A 17 4.56 -93.41 13.13
C GLY A 17 4.80 -91.93 12.83
N VAL A 18 5.60 -91.62 11.79
CA VAL A 18 5.88 -90.23 11.38
C VAL A 18 4.61 -89.52 10.89
N SER A 19 3.76 -90.20 10.11
CA SER A 19 2.49 -89.61 9.63
C SER A 19 1.51 -89.32 10.77
N ASN A 20 1.40 -90.21 11.75
CA ASN A 20 0.55 -89.96 12.93
C ASN A 20 1.09 -88.80 13.78
N VAL A 21 2.41 -88.69 13.92
CA VAL A 21 3.04 -87.56 14.62
C VAL A 21 2.78 -86.24 13.89
N ILE A 22 2.95 -86.19 12.56
CA ILE A 22 2.67 -84.99 11.75
C ILE A 22 1.19 -84.60 11.85
N VAL A 23 0.27 -85.55 11.78
CA VAL A 23 -1.17 -85.29 11.92
C VAL A 23 -1.48 -84.74 13.31
N VAL A 24 -0.94 -85.34 14.38
CA VAL A 24 -1.12 -84.83 15.75
C VAL A 24 -0.53 -83.44 15.90
N MET A 25 0.66 -83.17 15.35
CA MET A 25 1.28 -81.85 15.41
C MET A 25 0.48 -80.80 14.64
N LEU A 26 0.01 -81.11 13.43
CA LEU A 26 -0.85 -80.21 12.64
C LEU A 26 -2.20 -79.97 13.31
N SER A 27 -2.82 -80.99 13.89
CA SER A 27 -4.06 -80.85 14.68
C SER A 27 -3.84 -80.00 15.93
N LEU A 28 -2.70 -80.16 16.62
CA LEU A 28 -2.35 -79.35 17.79
C LEU A 28 -2.16 -77.88 17.39
N ILE A 29 -1.44 -77.61 16.30
CA ILE A 29 -1.24 -76.26 15.77
C ILE A 29 -2.58 -75.62 15.40
N LEU A 30 -3.46 -76.37 14.72
CA LEU A 30 -4.80 -75.89 14.36
C LEU A 30 -5.63 -75.55 15.60
N ILE A 31 -5.62 -76.42 16.62
CA ILE A 31 -6.33 -76.18 17.88
C ILE A 31 -5.79 -74.93 18.59
N VAL A 32 -4.46 -74.78 18.68
CA VAL A 32 -3.85 -73.59 19.28
C VAL A 32 -4.27 -72.33 18.55
N LEU A 33 -4.25 -72.31 17.21
CA LEU A 33 -4.70 -71.17 16.43
C LEU A 33 -6.18 -70.82 16.69
N ILE A 34 -7.06 -71.82 16.74
CA ILE A 34 -8.48 -71.61 17.01
C ILE A 34 -8.71 -71.08 18.43
N VAL A 35 -8.09 -71.70 19.44
CA VAL A 35 -8.22 -71.29 20.85
C VAL A 35 -7.66 -69.89 21.06
N SER A 36 -6.49 -69.57 20.48
CA SER A 36 -5.94 -68.21 20.53
C SER A 36 -6.88 -67.19 19.93
N ASN A 37 -7.52 -67.48 18.79
CA ASN A 37 -8.50 -66.58 18.19
C ASN A 37 -9.76 -66.41 19.05
N VAL A 38 -10.27 -67.48 19.65
CA VAL A 38 -11.46 -67.41 20.53
C VAL A 38 -11.15 -66.61 21.80
N VAL A 39 -9.98 -66.82 22.42
CA VAL A 39 -9.54 -66.06 23.61
C VAL A 39 -9.31 -64.59 23.26
N LEU A 40 -8.67 -64.31 22.13
CA LEU A 40 -8.47 -62.94 21.65
C LEU A 40 -9.80 -62.23 21.40
N TRP A 41 -10.75 -62.90 20.74
CA TRP A 41 -12.09 -62.36 20.51
C TRP A 41 -12.85 -62.13 21.82
N SER A 42 -12.78 -63.08 22.78
CA SER A 42 -13.37 -62.91 24.11
C SER A 42 -12.76 -61.73 24.86
N TYR A 43 -11.45 -61.53 24.76
CA TYR A 43 -10.78 -60.36 25.33
C TYR A 43 -11.25 -59.07 24.68
N GLN A 44 -11.32 -59.02 23.35
CA GLN A 44 -11.79 -57.86 22.59
C GLN A 44 -13.24 -57.49 22.92
N MET A 45 -14.15 -58.48 23.00
CA MET A 45 -15.55 -58.25 23.37
C MET A 45 -15.68 -57.75 24.82
N ASN A 46 -14.91 -58.31 25.74
CA ASN A 46 -14.91 -57.84 27.13
C ASN A 46 -14.37 -56.41 27.25
N GLN A 47 -13.32 -56.06 26.51
CA GLN A 47 -12.84 -54.67 26.44
C GLN A 47 -13.90 -53.72 25.87
N PHE A 48 -14.57 -54.09 24.76
CA PHE A 48 -15.64 -53.29 24.18
C PHE A 48 -16.83 -53.10 25.14
N ASP A 49 -17.26 -54.15 25.82
CA ASP A 49 -18.33 -54.06 26.82
C ASP A 49 -17.92 -53.19 28.01
N LEU A 50 -16.67 -53.28 28.48
CA LEU A 50 -16.14 -52.41 29.54
C LEU A 50 -16.15 -50.93 29.12
N GLU A 51 -15.67 -50.62 27.92
CA GLU A 51 -15.68 -49.26 27.39
C GLU A 51 -17.11 -48.74 27.18
N ARG A 52 -18.02 -49.58 26.70
CA ARG A 52 -19.44 -49.22 26.55
C ARG A 52 -20.10 -48.95 27.90
N ILE A 53 -19.77 -49.71 28.95
CA ILE A 53 -20.27 -49.47 30.31
C ILE A 53 -19.74 -48.14 30.88
N GLN A 54 -18.53 -47.72 30.49
CA GLN A 54 -17.94 -46.47 30.95
C GLN A 54 -18.56 -45.23 30.29
N GLU A 55 -19.04 -45.31 29.04
CA GLU A 55 -19.76 -44.20 28.40
C GLU A 55 -21.12 -43.95 29.07
N SER A 56 -21.33 -42.73 29.56
CA SER A 56 -22.57 -42.34 30.23
C SER A 56 -23.05 -40.98 29.75
N ILE A 57 -23.61 -40.95 28.54
CA ILE A 57 -24.20 -39.74 27.97
C ILE A 57 -25.64 -39.55 28.48
N LYS A 58 -26.01 -38.31 28.79
CA LYS A 58 -27.38 -37.89 29.10
C LYS A 58 -27.76 -36.68 28.27
N ILE A 59 -29.05 -36.59 27.91
CA ILE A 59 -29.66 -35.38 27.37
C ILE A 59 -30.32 -34.69 28.56
N ALA A 60 -29.81 -33.53 28.93
CA ALA A 60 -30.37 -32.70 29.99
C ALA A 60 -31.63 -31.98 29.50
N ASN A 61 -31.59 -31.45 28.28
CA ASN A 61 -32.69 -30.74 27.66
C ASN A 61 -32.58 -30.78 26.12
N VAL A 62 -33.70 -30.60 25.43
CA VAL A 62 -33.74 -30.36 23.98
C VAL A 62 -34.64 -29.17 23.71
N THR A 63 -34.09 -28.15 23.08
CA THR A 63 -34.77 -26.88 22.87
C THR A 63 -34.82 -26.50 21.40
N ARG A 64 -35.88 -25.80 21.01
CA ARG A 64 -35.98 -25.20 19.68
C ARG A 64 -35.11 -23.96 19.63
N VAL A 65 -34.21 -23.89 18.65
CA VAL A 65 -33.28 -22.79 18.45
C VAL A 65 -33.74 -22.01 17.22
N THR A 66 -34.25 -20.80 17.43
CA THR A 66 -34.78 -19.95 16.35
C THR A 66 -33.73 -19.00 15.77
N ARG A 67 -32.57 -18.87 16.42
CA ARG A 67 -31.48 -17.99 16.03
C ARG A 67 -30.13 -18.58 16.43
N SER A 68 -29.10 -18.35 15.62
CA SER A 68 -27.72 -18.70 16.00
C SER A 68 -27.21 -17.83 17.15
N SER A 69 -26.04 -18.19 17.68
CA SER A 69 -25.20 -17.25 18.42
C SER A 69 -24.82 -16.06 17.54
N TRP A 70 -24.41 -14.97 18.18
CA TRP A 70 -23.92 -13.77 17.49
C TRP A 70 -22.56 -14.01 16.83
N PHE A 71 -22.38 -13.41 15.66
CA PHE A 71 -21.11 -13.28 14.95
C PHE A 71 -20.73 -11.81 14.95
N THR A 72 -19.61 -11.49 15.60
CA THR A 72 -19.11 -10.13 15.82
C THR A 72 -18.05 -9.76 14.79
N ALA A 73 -17.61 -8.50 14.80
CA ALA A 73 -16.50 -8.05 13.98
C ALA A 73 -15.23 -8.86 14.27
N GLN A 74 -14.39 -9.07 13.27
CA GLN A 74 -13.10 -9.78 13.43
C GLN A 74 -11.90 -8.89 13.08
N LYS A 75 -12.16 -7.61 12.81
CA LYS A 75 -11.19 -6.58 12.43
C LYS A 75 -11.79 -5.20 12.62
N GLU A 76 -10.92 -4.18 12.52
CA GLU A 76 -11.29 -2.78 12.64
C GLU A 76 -12.36 -2.34 11.63
N TYR A 77 -13.26 -1.46 12.09
CA TYR A 77 -14.26 -0.84 11.24
C TYR A 77 -13.61 0.05 10.18
N ASN A 78 -14.11 -0.06 8.95
CA ASN A 78 -13.75 0.87 7.89
C ASN A 78 -14.60 2.13 8.02
N ILE A 79 -13.96 3.27 8.31
CA ILE A 79 -14.60 4.56 8.52
C ILE A 79 -14.68 5.28 7.16
N ILE A 80 -15.89 5.43 6.64
CA ILE A 80 -16.19 6.10 5.37
C ILE A 80 -16.44 7.59 5.57
N ALA A 81 -17.06 7.95 6.69
CA ALA A 81 -17.22 9.31 7.17
C ALA A 81 -17.12 9.29 8.70
N GLY A 82 -16.64 10.39 9.29
CA GLY A 82 -16.37 10.47 10.73
C GLY A 82 -14.93 10.13 11.11
N SER A 83 -14.68 10.02 12.40
CA SER A 83 -13.40 9.62 12.97
C SER A 83 -13.61 8.71 14.18
N ARG A 84 -12.61 7.89 14.48
CA ARG A 84 -12.55 7.12 15.73
C ARG A 84 -11.81 7.90 16.80
N LEU A 85 -12.36 7.92 18.00
CA LEU A 85 -11.78 8.61 19.16
C LEU A 85 -11.01 7.67 20.07
N SER A 86 -11.56 6.47 20.30
CA SER A 86 -11.02 5.48 21.23
C SER A 86 -11.62 4.11 21.00
N GLY A 87 -11.03 3.10 21.62
CA GLY A 87 -11.45 1.71 21.53
C GLY A 87 -10.99 1.01 20.25
N THR A 88 -11.36 -0.26 20.14
CA THR A 88 -11.10 -1.12 18.97
C THR A 88 -12.28 -2.08 18.79
N TYR A 89 -12.34 -2.76 17.66
CA TYR A 89 -13.44 -3.68 17.35
C TYR A 89 -13.66 -4.78 18.42
N THR A 90 -12.66 -5.12 19.24
CA THR A 90 -12.83 -6.13 20.31
C THR A 90 -13.78 -5.66 21.40
N GLU A 91 -13.92 -4.34 21.59
CA GLU A 91 -14.84 -3.74 22.55
C GLU A 91 -16.28 -3.73 22.03
N THR A 92 -16.54 -4.16 20.79
CA THR A 92 -17.89 -4.32 20.23
C THR A 92 -18.35 -5.79 20.17
N GLU A 93 -17.57 -6.71 20.76
CA GLU A 93 -17.83 -8.16 20.73
C GLU A 93 -18.74 -8.67 21.87
N PHE A 94 -18.85 -7.92 22.97
CA PHE A 94 -19.58 -8.35 24.17
C PHE A 94 -20.45 -7.23 24.72
N LEU A 95 -21.62 -7.58 25.26
CA LEU A 95 -22.50 -6.64 25.96
C LEU A 95 -22.01 -6.45 27.41
N ASP A 96 -20.90 -5.74 27.59
CA ASP A 96 -20.25 -5.56 28.91
C ASP A 96 -20.06 -4.10 29.36
N GLY A 97 -20.42 -3.15 28.49
CA GLY A 97 -20.31 -1.71 28.72
C GLY A 97 -18.99 -1.10 28.26
N SER A 98 -18.03 -1.90 27.78
CA SER A 98 -16.87 -1.41 27.03
C SER A 98 -17.33 -0.94 25.65
N SER A 99 -16.72 0.10 25.10
CA SER A 99 -17.22 0.65 23.83
C SER A 99 -16.15 1.27 22.96
N GLU A 100 -16.30 1.03 21.65
CA GLU A 100 -15.56 1.78 20.65
C GLU A 100 -16.27 3.11 20.41
N THR A 101 -15.51 4.21 20.45
CA THR A 101 -16.06 5.56 20.35
C THR A 101 -15.71 6.19 19.03
N PHE A 102 -16.73 6.68 18.34
CA PHE A 102 -16.67 7.39 17.07
C PHE A 102 -17.23 8.79 17.21
N ARG A 103 -16.89 9.65 16.25
CA ARG A 103 -17.42 11.00 16.14
C ARG A 103 -17.72 11.30 14.70
N GLU A 104 -18.85 11.94 14.48
CA GLU A 104 -19.16 12.48 13.16
C GLU A 104 -18.14 13.54 12.76
N GLU A 105 -17.83 13.64 11.48
CA GLU A 105 -16.97 14.68 10.94
C GLU A 105 -17.61 15.18 9.66
N PHE A 106 -17.21 16.37 9.21
CA PHE A 106 -17.63 16.79 7.88
C PHE A 106 -17.09 15.81 6.82
N PRO A 107 -17.92 15.32 5.89
CA PRO A 107 -17.48 14.47 4.81
C PRO A 107 -16.35 15.12 4.02
N SER A 108 -15.15 14.57 4.14
CA SER A 108 -13.95 15.11 3.51
C SER A 108 -13.17 14.04 2.76
N ILE A 109 -12.60 14.45 1.64
CA ILE A 109 -11.75 13.59 0.80
C ILE A 109 -10.42 14.28 0.61
N SER A 110 -9.34 13.58 0.96
CA SER A 110 -7.97 14.03 0.69
C SER A 110 -7.51 13.51 -0.67
N TYR A 111 -6.91 14.39 -1.46
CA TYR A 111 -6.29 14.09 -2.73
C TYR A 111 -4.79 14.39 -2.65
N ASN A 112 -3.98 13.50 -3.23
CA ASN A 112 -2.53 13.65 -3.31
C ASN A 112 -2.11 13.92 -4.77
N PRO A 113 -0.91 14.49 -4.99
CA PRO A 113 -0.39 14.71 -6.34
C PRO A 113 -0.27 13.41 -7.16
N LEU A 114 -0.59 13.50 -8.44
CA LEU A 114 -0.47 12.42 -9.42
C LEU A 114 0.63 12.69 -10.46
N GLU A 115 1.10 13.93 -10.56
CA GLU A 115 2.18 14.34 -11.46
C GLU A 115 2.90 15.59 -10.94
N TYR A 116 4.07 15.88 -11.52
CA TYR A 116 4.81 17.10 -11.25
C TYR A 116 5.51 17.63 -12.51
N ILE A 117 5.74 18.93 -12.55
CA ILE A 117 6.45 19.67 -13.59
C ILE A 117 7.58 20.46 -12.94
N LEU A 118 8.80 20.28 -13.44
CA LEU A 118 9.95 21.08 -13.04
C LEU A 118 9.95 22.41 -13.80
N TRP A 119 10.04 23.52 -13.07
CA TRP A 119 10.12 24.83 -13.69
C TRP A 119 11.57 25.26 -13.88
N ASN A 120 11.83 25.91 -15.02
CA ASN A 120 13.15 26.39 -15.43
C ASN A 120 14.20 25.26 -15.43
N SER A 121 15.34 25.45 -14.75
CA SER A 121 16.42 24.46 -14.65
C SER A 121 16.43 23.70 -13.33
N THR A 122 15.30 23.70 -12.61
CA THR A 122 15.12 22.84 -11.43
C THR A 122 15.36 21.39 -11.82
N THR A 123 16.14 20.67 -11.02
CA THR A 123 16.51 19.28 -11.32
C THR A 123 15.86 18.35 -10.31
N PHE A 124 15.19 17.30 -10.76
CA PHE A 124 14.74 16.21 -9.89
C PHE A 124 15.95 15.38 -9.44
N VAL A 125 16.04 15.09 -8.14
CA VAL A 125 17.15 14.35 -7.53
C VAL A 125 16.75 12.92 -7.20
N SER A 126 15.67 12.74 -6.44
CA SER A 126 15.19 11.43 -5.97
C SER A 126 13.76 11.49 -5.41
N GLY A 127 13.20 10.32 -5.09
CA GLY A 127 11.87 10.13 -4.49
C GLY A 127 10.80 9.72 -5.49
N SER A 128 9.55 9.67 -5.05
CA SER A 128 8.39 9.28 -5.85
C SER A 128 7.13 10.03 -5.41
N LEU A 129 6.09 10.06 -6.25
CA LEU A 129 4.81 10.68 -5.89
C LEU A 129 4.11 9.97 -4.72
N ASP A 130 4.40 8.68 -4.49
CA ASP A 130 3.86 7.94 -3.35
C ASP A 130 4.40 8.48 -2.03
N ASP A 131 5.62 9.03 -2.05
CA ASP A 131 6.26 9.64 -0.89
C ASP A 131 5.44 10.85 -0.38
N LEU A 132 4.64 11.50 -1.25
CA LEU A 132 3.84 12.69 -0.89
C LEU A 132 2.52 12.38 -0.17
N GLN A 133 2.19 11.11 0.08
CA GLN A 133 0.89 10.68 0.61
C GLN A 133 0.79 10.79 2.13
N ALA A 134 1.92 10.74 2.85
CA ALA A 134 1.98 10.81 4.30
C ALA A 134 3.16 11.65 4.78
N ASN A 135 3.03 12.23 5.97
CA ASN A 135 4.12 12.92 6.66
C ASN A 135 4.91 11.89 7.48
N ASP A 136 5.81 11.16 6.82
CA ASP A 136 6.61 10.08 7.41
C ASP A 136 8.13 10.31 7.33
N GLY A 137 8.56 11.46 6.77
CA GLY A 137 9.96 11.83 6.60
C GLY A 137 10.62 11.30 5.33
N VAL A 138 9.90 10.58 4.47
CA VAL A 138 10.37 10.16 3.14
C VAL A 138 10.02 11.24 2.12
N CYS A 139 11.03 11.91 1.57
CA CYS A 139 10.80 13.09 0.73
C CYS A 139 11.13 12.89 -0.76
N MET A 140 10.35 13.55 -1.62
CA MET A 140 10.79 13.92 -2.97
C MET A 140 11.79 15.08 -2.93
N GLN A 141 12.87 14.97 -3.70
CA GLN A 141 13.99 15.91 -3.65
C GLN A 141 14.19 16.64 -4.99
N PHE A 142 14.30 17.97 -4.92
CA PHE A 142 14.49 18.86 -6.07
C PHE A 142 15.64 19.82 -5.82
N ARG A 143 16.56 19.93 -6.77
CA ARG A 143 17.75 20.78 -6.67
C ARG A 143 17.55 22.13 -7.35
N SER A 144 17.98 23.19 -6.67
CA SER A 144 17.95 24.57 -7.15
C SER A 144 18.84 24.79 -8.38
N TYR A 145 18.60 25.90 -9.07
CA TYR A 145 19.41 26.39 -10.16
C TYR A 145 19.74 27.89 -9.98
N PRO A 146 20.87 28.37 -10.53
CA PRO A 146 21.22 29.78 -10.56
C PRO A 146 20.15 30.60 -11.29
N SER A 147 19.50 31.55 -10.58
CA SER A 147 18.41 32.37 -11.12
C SER A 147 18.80 33.82 -11.36
N THR A 148 19.79 34.34 -10.64
CA THR A 148 20.30 35.71 -10.79
C THR A 148 21.83 35.69 -10.75
N PHE A 149 22.46 36.59 -11.51
CA PHE A 149 23.92 36.68 -11.65
C PHE A 149 24.43 38.09 -11.35
N SER A 150 25.67 38.18 -10.88
CA SER A 150 26.34 39.45 -10.61
C SER A 150 26.57 40.28 -11.88
N ASP A 151 26.65 41.61 -11.72
CA ASP A 151 27.19 42.49 -12.76
C ASP A 151 28.72 42.40 -12.87
N ALA A 152 29.40 42.02 -11.79
CA ALA A 152 30.82 41.76 -11.80
C ALA A 152 31.14 40.44 -12.51
N THR A 153 32.27 40.39 -13.21
CA THR A 153 32.74 39.19 -13.89
C THR A 153 33.94 38.59 -13.16
N GLU A 154 34.04 37.27 -13.23
CA GLU A 154 35.19 36.49 -12.80
C GLU A 154 35.73 35.67 -13.98
N THR A 155 36.94 35.14 -13.83
CA THR A 155 37.57 34.30 -14.84
C THR A 155 38.05 32.97 -14.25
N PHE A 156 37.98 31.92 -15.06
CA PHE A 156 38.67 30.66 -14.79
C PHE A 156 39.37 30.18 -16.07
N GLY A 157 40.59 29.66 -15.94
CA GLY A 157 41.44 29.32 -17.07
C GLY A 157 42.88 29.79 -16.90
N ASN A 158 43.65 29.73 -17.98
CA ASN A 158 45.02 30.23 -18.01
C ASN A 158 45.09 31.59 -18.73
N MET A 159 45.32 32.64 -17.94
CA MET A 159 45.46 34.01 -18.44
C MET A 159 46.91 34.39 -18.81
N VAL A 160 47.86 33.44 -18.76
CA VAL A 160 49.25 33.69 -19.12
C VAL A 160 49.44 33.51 -20.62
N ALA A 161 49.98 34.52 -21.30
CA ALA A 161 50.35 34.42 -22.71
C ALA A 161 51.56 33.48 -22.87
N GLY A 162 51.31 32.27 -23.37
CA GLY A 162 52.33 31.24 -23.55
C GLY A 162 53.33 31.56 -24.67
N GLY A 163 54.57 31.09 -24.51
CA GLY A 163 55.62 31.21 -25.53
C GLY A 163 55.62 30.08 -26.56
N ASN A 164 54.89 28.99 -26.30
CA ASN A 164 54.78 27.83 -27.17
C ASN A 164 53.39 27.72 -27.78
N TYR A 165 53.23 27.00 -28.89
CA TYR A 165 52.05 27.06 -29.75
C TYR A 165 51.62 25.69 -30.25
N ARG A 166 50.31 25.43 -30.29
CA ARG A 166 49.71 24.24 -30.94
C ARG A 166 48.74 24.63 -32.04
N ASN A 167 48.81 23.93 -33.17
CA ASN A 167 47.95 24.17 -34.31
C ASN A 167 46.49 23.82 -33.97
N THR A 168 45.55 24.72 -34.27
CA THR A 168 44.10 24.55 -34.07
C THR A 168 43.34 24.26 -35.37
N GLU A 169 44.03 24.21 -36.50
CA GLU A 169 43.43 23.94 -37.80
C GLU A 169 42.94 22.51 -37.87
N ASN A 170 41.64 22.37 -38.15
CA ASN A 170 40.97 21.07 -38.14
C ASN A 170 41.33 20.23 -36.89
N THR A 171 41.57 20.91 -35.77
CA THR A 171 41.96 20.31 -34.49
C THR A 171 41.38 21.14 -33.37
N ILE A 172 40.49 20.54 -32.59
CA ILE A 172 39.95 21.16 -31.38
C ILE A 172 41.05 21.05 -30.33
N VAL A 173 41.46 22.17 -29.72
CA VAL A 173 42.58 22.23 -28.77
C VAL A 173 42.17 23.04 -27.56
N GLY A 174 42.47 22.55 -26.36
CA GLY A 174 42.12 23.25 -25.13
C GLY A 174 42.65 22.61 -23.87
N SER A 175 42.28 23.19 -22.74
CA SER A 175 42.72 22.71 -21.42
C SER A 175 41.55 22.58 -20.45
N LEU A 176 41.76 21.70 -19.48
CA LEU A 176 40.87 21.43 -18.37
C LEU A 176 40.98 22.53 -17.31
N PHE A 177 39.84 23.07 -16.89
CA PHE A 177 39.73 24.05 -15.83
C PHE A 177 38.43 23.88 -15.03
N THR A 178 38.45 24.39 -13.80
CA THR A 178 37.34 24.24 -12.86
C THR A 178 36.98 25.61 -12.30
N PRO A 179 35.76 26.13 -12.54
CA PRO A 179 35.31 27.37 -11.94
C PRO A 179 35.04 27.17 -10.44
N ALA A 180 35.33 28.19 -9.64
CA ALA A 180 35.14 28.15 -8.19
C ALA A 180 33.67 28.40 -7.75
N LYS A 181 32.83 28.92 -8.65
CA LYS A 181 31.45 29.34 -8.38
C LYS A 181 30.54 28.93 -9.54
N ASP A 182 29.27 28.72 -9.24
CA ASP A 182 28.23 28.67 -10.27
C ASP A 182 28.19 30.02 -10.99
N GLY A 183 27.82 30.03 -12.27
CA GLY A 183 27.61 31.29 -12.97
C GLY A 183 27.39 31.18 -14.46
N GLU A 184 27.01 32.30 -15.07
CA GLU A 184 26.66 32.38 -16.48
C GLU A 184 27.90 32.73 -17.30
N ALA A 185 28.32 31.83 -18.20
CA ALA A 185 29.50 32.07 -19.03
C ALA A 185 29.22 33.17 -20.06
N GLN A 186 30.08 34.19 -20.09
CA GLN A 186 29.91 35.35 -20.96
C GLN A 186 30.71 35.19 -22.26
N SER A 187 31.96 34.74 -22.14
CA SER A 187 32.89 34.62 -23.27
C SER A 187 34.04 33.67 -22.95
N ILE A 188 34.76 33.27 -24.00
CA ILE A 188 36.07 32.64 -23.91
C ILE A 188 37.10 33.57 -24.55
N THR A 189 38.24 33.77 -23.89
CA THR A 189 39.37 34.55 -24.41
C THR A 189 40.59 33.65 -24.55
N ALA A 190 41.21 33.65 -25.73
CA ALA A 190 42.32 32.78 -26.11
C ALA A 190 43.49 33.58 -26.69
N TYR A 191 44.73 33.23 -26.33
CA TYR A 191 45.93 33.84 -26.90
C TYR A 191 46.32 33.12 -28.19
N ILE A 192 46.01 33.76 -29.31
CA ILE A 192 46.04 33.14 -30.64
C ILE A 192 47.14 33.76 -31.47
N ARG A 193 47.89 32.92 -32.19
CA ARG A 193 48.83 33.32 -33.24
C ARG A 193 48.32 32.88 -34.60
N VAL A 194 48.11 33.84 -35.50
CA VAL A 194 47.73 33.61 -36.91
C VAL A 194 48.87 34.10 -37.81
N THR A 195 49.35 33.25 -38.73
CA THR A 195 50.60 33.55 -39.46
C THR A 195 50.41 34.37 -40.73
N SER A 196 49.61 33.89 -41.69
CA SER A 196 49.69 34.37 -43.08
C SER A 196 48.40 34.99 -43.60
N GLN A 197 47.25 34.46 -43.19
CA GLN A 197 45.94 34.97 -43.55
C GLN A 197 45.00 34.85 -42.35
N SER A 198 44.00 35.72 -42.26
CA SER A 198 42.98 35.61 -41.22
C SER A 198 42.29 34.25 -41.24
N LYS A 199 41.86 33.78 -40.06
CA LYS A 199 41.25 32.46 -39.87
C LYS A 199 39.89 32.60 -39.22
N ASN A 200 38.92 31.81 -39.67
CA ASN A 200 37.67 31.65 -38.94
C ASN A 200 37.94 30.74 -37.74
N MET A 201 37.59 31.22 -36.56
CA MET A 201 37.80 30.52 -35.30
C MET A 201 36.57 30.64 -34.40
N LYS A 202 36.40 29.66 -33.53
CA LYS A 202 35.37 29.63 -32.48
C LYS A 202 35.91 28.87 -31.27
N CYS A 203 35.30 29.10 -30.12
CA CYS A 203 35.61 28.39 -28.88
C CYS A 203 34.39 27.62 -28.38
N ALA A 204 34.62 26.66 -27.47
CA ALA A 204 33.55 25.90 -26.84
C ALA A 204 33.93 25.45 -25.42
N ILE A 205 32.89 25.04 -24.69
CA ILE A 205 32.98 24.40 -23.38
C ILE A 205 32.43 22.99 -23.54
N TYR A 206 33.21 22.01 -23.11
CA TYR A 206 32.76 20.63 -22.94
C TYR A 206 32.73 20.27 -21.46
N LEU A 207 31.76 19.44 -21.06
CA LEU A 207 31.77 18.80 -19.76
C LEU A 207 32.82 17.68 -19.78
N HIS A 208 33.78 17.68 -18.86
CA HIS A 208 34.91 16.76 -18.95
C HIS A 208 34.50 15.28 -18.73
N SER A 209 33.49 15.04 -17.89
CA SER A 209 33.09 13.68 -17.48
C SER A 209 32.58 12.80 -18.62
N ASP A 210 31.89 13.39 -19.60
CA ASP A 210 31.28 12.67 -20.72
C ASP A 210 31.57 13.29 -22.10
N LEU A 211 32.36 14.37 -22.12
CA LEU A 211 32.72 15.13 -23.30
C LEU A 211 31.52 15.71 -24.05
N SER A 212 30.37 15.87 -23.39
CA SER A 212 29.20 16.52 -23.96
C SER A 212 29.45 18.03 -24.16
N LEU A 213 28.97 18.57 -25.28
CA LEU A 213 29.08 19.99 -25.59
C LEU A 213 28.13 20.79 -24.68
N VAL A 214 28.68 21.65 -23.83
CA VAL A 214 27.91 22.56 -22.97
C VAL A 214 27.44 23.76 -23.79
N ALA A 215 28.36 24.40 -24.52
CA ALA A 215 28.07 25.51 -25.43
C ALA A 215 29.24 25.82 -26.36
N GLN A 216 28.94 26.55 -27.44
CA GLN A 216 29.93 27.13 -28.34
C GLN A 216 29.73 28.64 -28.47
N THR A 217 30.83 29.36 -28.73
CA THR A 217 30.81 30.81 -28.93
C THR A 217 30.39 31.18 -30.36
N GLU A 218 30.24 32.48 -30.61
CA GLU A 218 30.24 33.03 -31.96
C GLU A 218 31.54 32.65 -32.73
N GLU A 219 31.44 32.62 -34.05
CA GLU A 219 32.60 32.51 -34.94
C GLU A 219 33.18 33.91 -35.21
N LYS A 220 34.51 34.03 -35.19
CA LYS A 220 35.22 35.26 -35.56
C LYS A 220 36.25 35.01 -36.64
N ASN A 221 36.39 35.99 -37.54
CA ASN A 221 37.52 36.07 -38.45
C ASN A 221 38.70 36.75 -37.72
N VAL A 222 39.67 35.96 -37.28
CA VAL A 222 40.83 36.42 -36.50
C VAL A 222 41.95 36.85 -37.45
N PRO A 223 42.42 38.11 -37.38
CA PRO A 223 43.46 38.62 -38.29
C PRO A 223 44.85 38.02 -38.02
N THR A 224 45.77 38.19 -38.96
CA THR A 224 47.19 37.83 -38.79
C THR A 224 47.82 38.60 -37.63
N GLY A 225 48.64 37.93 -36.83
CA GLY A 225 49.28 38.53 -35.66
C GLY A 225 49.28 37.58 -34.46
N THR A 226 49.60 38.10 -33.28
CA THR A 226 49.52 37.36 -32.02
C THR A 226 48.89 38.24 -30.96
N ALA A 227 47.72 37.84 -30.47
CA ALA A 227 46.93 38.64 -29.54
C ALA A 227 45.96 37.77 -28.72
N TRP A 228 45.45 38.34 -27.63
CA TRP A 228 44.26 37.81 -26.96
C TRP A 228 43.02 38.12 -27.80
N VAL A 229 42.21 37.10 -28.06
CA VAL A 229 40.97 37.20 -28.83
C VAL A 229 39.83 36.67 -27.98
N THR A 230 38.80 37.48 -27.78
CA THR A 230 37.60 37.13 -27.03
C THR A 230 36.49 36.70 -27.97
N PHE A 231 35.81 35.59 -27.67
CA PHE A 231 34.68 35.02 -28.38
C PHE A 231 33.47 34.97 -27.43
N ASN A 232 32.37 35.63 -27.77
CA ASN A 232 31.21 35.72 -26.88
C ASN A 232 30.26 34.53 -27.06
N PHE A 233 29.60 34.11 -25.99
CA PHE A 233 28.49 33.16 -26.08
C PHE A 233 27.22 33.86 -26.58
N PRO A 234 26.46 33.25 -27.50
CA PRO A 234 25.13 33.73 -27.86
C PRO A 234 24.14 33.54 -26.70
N THR A 235 23.02 34.24 -26.74
CA THR A 235 21.90 34.03 -25.81
C THR A 235 21.05 32.84 -26.26
N PRO A 236 20.57 31.96 -25.34
CA PRO A 236 20.85 31.95 -23.90
C PRO A 236 22.28 31.50 -23.58
N LYS A 237 22.89 32.13 -22.58
CA LYS A 237 24.26 31.84 -22.18
C LYS A 237 24.31 30.58 -21.30
N PRO A 238 25.39 29.79 -21.39
CA PRO A 238 25.48 28.54 -20.63
C PRO A 238 25.72 28.82 -19.14
N ILE A 239 25.09 28.00 -18.29
CA ILE A 239 25.30 28.01 -16.86
C ILE A 239 26.39 27.00 -16.50
N LEU A 240 27.39 27.47 -15.77
CA LEU A 240 28.51 26.69 -15.27
C LEU A 240 28.26 26.33 -13.81
N LYS A 241 28.77 25.17 -13.42
CA LYS A 241 28.70 24.66 -12.05
C LYS A 241 30.06 24.76 -11.37
N ALA A 242 30.06 25.26 -10.15
CA ALA A 242 31.22 25.29 -9.28
C ALA A 242 31.82 23.89 -9.15
N ASN A 243 33.15 23.80 -9.04
CA ASN A 243 33.87 22.55 -8.82
C ASN A 243 33.65 21.49 -9.92
N THR A 244 33.05 21.87 -11.06
CA THR A 244 32.84 20.99 -12.21
C THR A 244 33.97 21.17 -13.21
N GLU A 245 34.58 20.08 -13.63
CA GLU A 245 35.66 20.11 -14.61
C GLU A 245 35.11 20.39 -16.02
N TYR A 246 35.55 21.48 -16.62
CA TYR A 246 35.20 21.88 -17.97
C TYR A 246 36.43 21.98 -18.87
N LEU A 247 36.28 21.54 -20.11
CA LEU A 247 37.30 21.72 -21.13
C LEU A 247 37.00 22.97 -21.95
N LEU A 248 37.86 23.98 -21.84
CA LEU A 248 37.81 25.19 -22.66
C LEU A 248 38.65 24.96 -23.92
N VAL A 249 38.03 25.01 -25.09
CA VAL A 249 38.69 24.70 -26.36
C VAL A 249 38.56 25.80 -27.40
N ALA A 250 39.50 25.85 -28.34
CA ALA A 250 39.46 26.63 -29.57
C ALA A 250 39.60 25.71 -30.79
N TRP A 251 39.01 26.13 -31.91
CA TRP A 251 39.03 25.42 -33.18
C TRP A 251 39.10 26.40 -34.34
N SER A 252 39.83 26.08 -35.41
CA SER A 252 39.98 26.97 -36.55
C SER A 252 39.86 26.29 -37.91
N SER A 253 39.38 27.06 -38.89
CA SER A 253 39.35 26.67 -40.30
C SER A 253 40.75 26.43 -40.84
N SER A 254 40.95 25.38 -41.65
CA SER A 254 42.17 25.22 -42.44
C SER A 254 42.24 26.19 -43.63
N GLY A 255 43.44 26.52 -44.10
CA GLY A 255 43.63 27.34 -45.30
C GLY A 255 45.07 27.81 -45.44
N ASN A 256 45.31 28.96 -46.08
CA ASN A 256 46.66 29.53 -46.15
C ASN A 256 47.12 30.07 -44.77
N GLY A 257 48.36 29.77 -44.37
CA GLY A 257 48.88 30.02 -43.02
C GLY A 257 48.25 29.11 -41.96
N TYR A 258 48.65 29.30 -40.70
CA TYR A 258 48.20 28.50 -39.56
C TYR A 258 47.60 29.40 -38.48
N ALA A 259 46.63 28.86 -37.74
CA ALA A 259 46.21 29.39 -36.44
C ALA A 259 46.74 28.47 -35.33
N TYR A 260 47.29 29.09 -34.29
CA TYR A 260 47.81 28.40 -33.14
C TYR A 260 47.22 28.95 -31.85
N LEU A 261 46.95 28.05 -30.91
CA LEU A 261 46.67 28.39 -29.51
C LEU A 261 47.98 28.32 -28.71
N ALA A 262 48.30 29.39 -28.01
CA ALA A 262 49.48 29.42 -27.15
C ALA A 262 49.30 28.56 -25.89
N TYR A 263 50.39 28.11 -25.29
CA TYR A 263 50.36 27.37 -24.03
C TYR A 263 51.60 27.59 -23.16
N THR A 264 51.44 27.33 -21.88
CA THR A 264 52.49 27.15 -20.88
C THR A 264 52.57 25.68 -20.46
N SER A 265 53.57 25.34 -19.65
CA SER A 265 53.64 24.03 -19.01
C SER A 265 52.43 23.86 -18.08
N GLY A 266 51.72 22.73 -18.21
CA GLY A 266 50.56 22.38 -17.39
C GLY A 266 50.81 21.16 -16.51
N THR A 267 49.79 20.73 -15.79
CA THR A 267 49.79 19.47 -15.04
C THR A 267 49.52 18.28 -15.96
N SER A 268 49.74 17.05 -15.44
CA SER A 268 49.47 15.83 -16.20
C SER A 268 48.01 15.81 -16.71
N ASN A 269 47.83 15.47 -17.98
CA ASN A 269 46.54 15.41 -18.68
C ASN A 269 45.69 16.70 -18.64
N GLN A 270 46.26 17.87 -18.35
CA GLN A 270 45.52 19.13 -18.37
C GLN A 270 45.12 19.54 -19.80
N GLY A 271 45.99 19.33 -20.78
CA GLY A 271 45.77 19.70 -22.17
C GLY A 271 45.09 18.59 -22.95
N HIS A 272 44.19 18.97 -23.85
CA HIS A 272 43.43 18.06 -24.69
C HIS A 272 43.44 18.55 -26.12
N TYR A 273 43.50 17.61 -27.06
CA TYR A 273 43.26 17.92 -28.46
C TYR A 273 42.61 16.77 -29.21
N ALA A 274 41.81 17.09 -30.21
CA ALA A 274 41.19 16.12 -31.10
C ALA A 274 41.19 16.64 -32.54
N SER A 275 41.63 15.80 -33.48
CA SER A 275 41.50 16.12 -34.90
C SER A 275 40.04 16.07 -35.32
N SER A 276 39.53 17.16 -35.88
CA SER A 276 38.15 17.32 -36.33
C SER A 276 38.07 18.39 -37.41
N VAL A 277 37.43 18.10 -38.55
CA VAL A 277 37.33 19.04 -39.68
C VAL A 277 36.46 20.23 -39.32
N TYR A 278 37.00 21.44 -39.46
CA TYR A 278 36.31 22.68 -39.10
C TYR A 278 34.94 22.80 -39.77
N GLY A 279 33.90 23.00 -38.96
CA GLY A 279 32.52 23.06 -39.39
C GLY A 279 31.72 24.13 -38.65
N ALA A 280 30.44 24.26 -39.00
CA ALA A 280 29.54 25.25 -38.40
C ALA A 280 29.37 25.04 -36.89
N ASN A 281 29.33 23.79 -36.44
CA ASN A 281 29.15 23.42 -35.04
C ASN A 281 30.30 22.55 -34.54
N PHE A 282 30.62 22.68 -33.26
CA PHE A 282 31.46 21.72 -32.55
C PHE A 282 30.78 20.33 -32.53
N PRO A 283 31.55 19.23 -32.63
CA PRO A 283 31.02 17.88 -32.41
C PRO A 283 30.45 17.73 -31.00
N ASN A 284 29.37 16.97 -30.83
CA ASN A 284 28.83 16.63 -29.51
C ASN A 284 28.56 15.11 -29.47
N PRO A 285 29.33 14.31 -28.71
CA PRO A 285 30.44 14.72 -27.83
C PRO A 285 31.74 15.09 -28.58
N MET A 286 32.74 15.60 -27.87
CA MET A 286 34.10 15.81 -28.41
C MET A 286 34.72 14.46 -28.82
N PRO A 287 35.33 14.33 -30.02
CA PRO A 287 35.84 13.04 -30.50
C PRO A 287 37.16 12.67 -29.84
N ASN A 288 37.14 11.67 -28.94
CA ASN A 288 38.30 10.96 -28.37
C ASN A 288 39.59 11.81 -28.25
N PRO A 289 39.61 12.82 -27.35
CA PRO A 289 40.75 13.70 -27.21
C PRO A 289 42.01 12.94 -26.77
N THR A 290 43.14 13.32 -27.33
CA THR A 290 44.45 12.94 -26.79
C THR A 290 44.82 13.89 -25.65
N HIS A 291 45.33 13.33 -24.57
CA HIS A 291 45.74 14.07 -23.37
C HIS A 291 47.22 14.45 -23.38
N GLU A 292 47.55 15.60 -22.80
CA GLU A 292 48.91 16.10 -22.67
C GLU A 292 49.08 17.03 -21.46
N SER A 293 50.32 17.38 -21.14
CA SER A 293 50.64 18.22 -19.97
C SER A 293 50.79 19.71 -20.31
N ARG A 294 49.87 20.24 -21.11
CA ARG A 294 49.88 21.66 -21.54
C ARG A 294 48.73 22.42 -20.91
N ALA A 295 49.03 23.63 -20.43
CA ALA A 295 48.02 24.60 -20.00
C ALA A 295 47.87 25.63 -21.13
N TYR A 296 46.87 25.45 -21.99
CA TYR A 296 46.58 26.40 -23.07
C TYR A 296 46.20 27.75 -22.51
N SER A 297 46.71 28.81 -23.12
CA SER A 297 46.42 30.22 -22.83
C SER A 297 45.00 30.57 -23.26
N ILE A 298 44.03 30.04 -22.53
CA ILE A 298 42.60 30.17 -22.75
C ILE A 298 41.89 30.26 -21.40
N TYR A 299 40.95 31.18 -21.29
CA TYR A 299 40.13 31.35 -20.09
C TYR A 299 38.72 31.77 -20.45
N CYS A 300 37.78 31.44 -19.57
CA CYS A 300 36.39 31.85 -19.68
C CYS A 300 36.13 33.00 -18.72
N THR A 301 35.39 34.01 -19.19
CA THR A 301 34.82 35.08 -18.36
C THR A 301 33.37 34.73 -18.07
N PHE A 302 32.95 34.76 -16.81
CA PHE A 302 31.60 34.41 -16.38
C PHE A 302 31.08 35.39 -15.33
N LYS A 303 29.75 35.49 -15.19
CA LYS A 303 29.09 36.24 -14.12
C LYS A 303 28.71 35.26 -13.01
N PRO A 304 29.28 35.37 -11.80
CA PRO A 304 28.94 34.46 -10.71
C PRO A 304 27.45 34.53 -10.35
N ALA A 305 26.88 33.38 -9.98
CA ALA A 305 25.54 33.31 -9.43
C ALA A 305 25.46 34.11 -8.12
N THR A 306 24.38 34.84 -7.94
CA THR A 306 24.06 35.60 -6.71
C THR A 306 22.74 35.16 -6.08
N GLU A 307 21.97 34.33 -6.78
CA GLU A 307 20.72 33.76 -6.31
C GLU A 307 20.51 32.37 -6.88
N GLU A 308 19.94 31.50 -6.06
CA GLU A 308 19.52 30.15 -6.39
C GLU A 308 18.00 30.03 -6.19
N THR A 309 17.33 29.39 -7.14
CA THR A 309 15.88 29.14 -7.11
C THR A 309 15.58 27.66 -7.32
N VAL A 310 14.60 27.12 -6.60
CA VAL A 310 13.96 25.83 -6.89
C VAL A 310 12.47 26.08 -7.09
N GLU A 311 11.90 25.57 -8.17
CA GLU A 311 10.47 25.77 -8.48
C GLU A 311 9.88 24.49 -9.09
N VAL A 312 8.84 23.96 -8.46
CA VAL A 312 8.15 22.72 -8.85
C VAL A 312 6.64 22.92 -8.75
N GLU A 313 5.91 22.43 -9.74
CA GLU A 313 4.44 22.40 -9.77
C GLU A 313 3.98 20.95 -9.66
N PHE A 314 3.14 20.65 -8.68
CA PHE A 314 2.43 19.39 -8.50
C PHE A 314 1.00 19.52 -9.00
N ALA A 315 0.46 18.46 -9.59
CA ALA A 315 -0.92 18.43 -10.02
C ALA A 315 -1.59 17.09 -9.66
N GLY A 316 -2.91 17.11 -9.54
CA GLY A 316 -3.74 15.94 -9.28
C GLY A 316 -5.19 16.19 -9.69
N THR A 317 -6.06 15.21 -9.43
CA THR A 317 -7.48 15.28 -9.78
C THR A 317 -8.34 15.03 -8.54
N ALA A 318 -9.27 15.95 -8.27
CA ALA A 318 -10.28 15.86 -7.24
C ALA A 318 -11.65 15.48 -7.84
N ASN A 319 -12.67 15.27 -7.00
CA ASN A 319 -14.05 15.13 -7.47
C ASN A 319 -14.53 16.42 -8.17
N THR A 320 -15.72 16.37 -8.78
CA THR A 320 -16.42 17.53 -9.40
C THR A 320 -17.62 18.03 -8.59
N GLU A 321 -17.80 17.54 -7.36
CA GLU A 321 -18.91 17.90 -6.47
C GLU A 321 -18.77 19.33 -5.91
N SER A 322 -19.84 19.89 -5.34
CA SER A 322 -19.78 21.17 -4.64
C SER A 322 -18.94 21.06 -3.36
N TRP A 323 -18.12 22.09 -3.08
CA TRP A 323 -17.28 22.15 -1.88
C TRP A 323 -17.68 23.32 -1.00
N ILE A 324 -17.70 23.10 0.31
CA ILE A 324 -17.86 24.16 1.30
C ILE A 324 -16.52 24.74 1.70
N ASN A 325 -15.50 23.89 1.81
CA ASN A 325 -14.14 24.35 2.02
C ASN A 325 -13.12 23.43 1.34
N LEU A 326 -11.94 23.98 1.14
CA LEU A 326 -10.72 23.30 0.74
C LEU A 326 -9.66 23.58 1.79
N THR A 327 -9.16 22.55 2.46
CA THR A 327 -7.96 22.63 3.28
C THR A 327 -6.81 22.04 2.49
N TRP A 328 -5.72 22.78 2.32
CA TRP A 328 -4.53 22.28 1.67
C TRP A 328 -3.32 22.47 2.56
N ALA A 329 -2.39 21.53 2.48
CA ALA A 329 -1.20 21.49 3.31
C ALA A 329 0.01 21.09 2.47
N VAL A 330 1.15 21.66 2.84
CA VAL A 330 2.46 21.23 2.37
C VAL A 330 3.34 21.04 3.60
N ASN A 331 4.13 19.98 3.58
CA ASN A 331 5.23 19.75 4.51
C ASN A 331 6.50 19.46 3.70
N GLY A 332 7.58 20.17 4.04
CA GLY A 332 8.88 20.02 3.41
C GLY A 332 9.94 20.92 4.03
N TYR A 333 11.18 20.77 3.61
CA TYR A 333 12.28 21.55 4.13
C TYR A 333 13.36 21.77 3.06
N PHE A 334 14.19 22.78 3.28
CA PHE A 334 15.35 23.05 2.45
C PHE A 334 16.62 22.52 3.14
N THR A 335 17.61 22.10 2.36
CA THR A 335 18.91 21.65 2.89
C THR A 335 19.76 22.78 3.48
N THR A 336 19.26 24.02 3.43
CA THR A 336 19.94 25.19 3.97
C THR A 336 18.93 26.20 4.54
N ASP A 337 19.32 26.91 5.58
CA ASP A 337 18.48 27.93 6.20
C ASP A 337 18.38 29.22 5.36
N GLY A 338 17.39 30.06 5.65
CA GLY A 338 17.26 31.39 5.03
C GLY A 338 16.77 31.37 3.57
N VAL A 339 16.12 30.28 3.15
CA VAL A 339 15.39 30.21 1.88
C VAL A 339 14.02 30.86 2.06
N THR A 340 13.66 31.79 1.19
CA THR A 340 12.31 32.34 1.11
C THR A 340 11.41 31.35 0.38
N ALA A 341 10.44 30.78 1.07
CA ALA A 341 9.53 29.77 0.55
C ALA A 341 8.17 30.36 0.20
N ILE A 342 7.59 29.93 -0.90
CA ILE A 342 6.23 30.26 -1.33
C ILE A 342 5.57 28.96 -1.81
N ALA A 343 4.36 28.69 -1.34
CA ALA A 343 3.47 27.67 -1.90
C ALA A 343 2.20 28.35 -2.42
N GLN A 344 1.71 27.91 -3.58
CA GLN A 344 0.57 28.53 -4.25
C GLN A 344 -0.36 27.49 -4.85
N LEU A 345 -1.66 27.65 -4.65
CA LEU A 345 -2.68 26.95 -5.45
C LEU A 345 -2.95 27.71 -6.74
N TYR A 346 -3.19 27.01 -7.84
CA TYR A 346 -3.60 27.68 -9.07
C TYR A 346 -5.08 28.05 -9.01
N ASN A 347 -5.39 29.34 -9.20
CA ASN A 347 -6.76 29.82 -9.29
C ASN A 347 -7.23 29.74 -10.75
N TYR A 348 -8.12 28.79 -11.05
CA TYR A 348 -8.64 28.57 -12.40
C TYR A 348 -9.64 29.64 -12.85
N LEU A 349 -10.24 30.40 -11.94
CA LEU A 349 -11.09 31.53 -12.31
C LEU A 349 -10.23 32.70 -12.79
N GLU A 350 -9.16 33.03 -12.07
CA GLU A 350 -8.26 34.15 -12.39
C GLU A 350 -7.22 33.77 -13.46
N GLY A 351 -6.92 32.48 -13.62
CA GLY A 351 -5.93 31.98 -14.56
C GLY A 351 -4.49 32.21 -14.11
N GLU A 352 -4.25 32.33 -12.81
CA GLU A 352 -2.93 32.60 -12.24
C GLU A 352 -2.75 32.01 -10.84
N TYR A 353 -1.51 32.01 -10.36
CA TYR A 353 -1.17 31.70 -8.97
C TYR A 353 -1.34 32.97 -8.12
N PRO A 354 -2.23 32.99 -7.10
CA PRO A 354 -2.43 34.15 -6.24
C PRO A 354 -1.14 34.54 -5.52
N THR A 355 -0.89 35.84 -5.33
CA THR A 355 0.31 36.36 -4.63
C THR A 355 0.05 36.78 -3.18
N SER A 356 -1.19 36.64 -2.71
CA SER A 356 -1.62 36.87 -1.34
C SER A 356 -2.99 36.23 -1.09
N GLY A 357 -3.39 36.03 0.17
CA GLY A 357 -4.73 35.53 0.51
C GLY A 357 -4.92 34.03 0.29
N ASP A 358 -6.12 33.64 -0.12
CA ASP A 358 -6.49 32.24 -0.36
C ASP A 358 -5.66 31.65 -1.52
N GLY A 359 -5.09 30.48 -1.28
CA GLY A 359 -4.20 29.81 -2.24
C GLY A 359 -2.77 30.36 -2.25
N TYR A 360 -2.34 31.13 -1.25
CA TYR A 360 -0.96 31.61 -1.11
C TYR A 360 -0.43 31.43 0.32
N MET A 361 0.67 30.68 0.46
CA MET A 361 1.40 30.52 1.72
C MET A 361 2.87 30.94 1.55
N THR A 362 3.44 31.57 2.57
CA THR A 362 4.88 31.93 2.65
C THR A 362 5.73 30.93 3.43
N ASN A 363 5.13 29.77 3.73
CA ASN A 363 5.75 28.67 4.43
C ASN A 363 5.26 27.36 3.78
N ILE A 364 6.15 26.39 3.66
CA ILE A 364 5.88 25.05 3.11
C ILE A 364 5.75 23.99 4.21
N ASN A 365 5.55 24.42 5.46
CA ASN A 365 5.25 23.63 6.64
C ASN A 365 4.00 24.19 7.32
N SER A 366 2.95 24.39 6.53
CA SER A 366 1.70 24.99 6.98
C SER A 366 0.52 24.45 6.17
N ASN A 367 -0.67 24.70 6.70
CA ASN A 367 -1.92 24.46 6.02
C ASN A 367 -2.74 25.75 5.96
N GLN A 368 -3.69 25.79 5.02
CA GLN A 368 -4.67 26.86 4.90
C GLN A 368 -6.03 26.25 4.54
N THR A 369 -7.08 26.72 5.22
CA THR A 369 -8.47 26.39 4.90
C THR A 369 -9.14 27.55 4.18
N ILE A 370 -9.66 27.27 2.99
CA ILE A 370 -10.34 28.20 2.09
C ILE A 370 -11.83 27.89 2.15
N THR A 371 -12.63 28.79 2.73
CA THR A 371 -14.10 28.61 2.88
C THR A 371 -14.91 29.43 1.88
N SER A 372 -14.27 30.36 1.16
CA SER A 372 -14.90 31.16 0.13
C SER A 372 -14.35 30.76 -1.22
N ASN A 373 -15.22 30.48 -2.19
CA ASN A 373 -14.83 30.15 -3.56
C ASN A 373 -13.83 28.99 -3.68
N ALA A 374 -13.89 28.00 -2.78
CA ALA A 374 -12.97 26.85 -2.76
C ALA A 374 -12.88 26.12 -4.11
N THR A 375 -13.97 26.11 -4.88
CA THR A 375 -14.05 25.48 -6.20
C THR A 375 -13.24 26.19 -7.29
N TYR A 376 -12.73 27.41 -7.06
CA TYR A 376 -11.85 28.11 -8.01
C TYR A 376 -10.47 27.45 -8.11
N PHE A 377 -10.10 26.60 -7.17
CA PHE A 377 -8.80 25.91 -7.13
C PHE A 377 -8.80 24.53 -7.81
N ARG A 378 -9.81 24.26 -8.65
CA ARG A 378 -9.82 23.16 -9.61
C ARG A 378 -10.43 23.61 -10.95
N ASP A 379 -10.14 22.87 -12.02
CA ASP A 379 -10.85 23.00 -13.28
C ASP A 379 -12.18 22.21 -13.31
N VAL A 380 -12.89 22.29 -14.45
CA VAL A 380 -14.17 21.61 -14.68
C VAL A 380 -14.09 20.08 -14.64
N ASN A 381 -12.89 19.50 -14.79
CA ASN A 381 -12.63 18.07 -14.75
C ASN A 381 -12.09 17.62 -13.39
N GLY A 382 -11.96 18.53 -12.41
CA GLY A 382 -11.40 18.22 -11.10
C GLY A 382 -9.90 18.42 -10.98
N ASN A 383 -9.19 18.85 -12.03
CA ASN A 383 -7.73 18.98 -11.98
C ASN A 383 -7.34 20.19 -11.13
N TRP A 384 -6.37 20.02 -10.24
CA TRP A 384 -5.83 21.05 -9.37
C TRP A 384 -4.30 21.11 -9.46
N LYS A 385 -3.71 22.23 -9.05
CA LYS A 385 -2.26 22.45 -9.09
C LYS A 385 -1.76 23.17 -7.84
N ILE A 386 -0.63 22.72 -7.30
CA ILE A 386 0.12 23.36 -6.21
C ILE A 386 1.53 23.64 -6.72
N LYS A 387 1.98 24.89 -6.65
CA LYS A 387 3.35 25.28 -6.96
C LYS A 387 4.13 25.61 -5.71
N ILE A 388 5.34 25.10 -5.60
CA ILE A 388 6.30 25.43 -4.53
C ILE A 388 7.51 26.12 -5.16
N LYS A 389 7.91 27.25 -4.57
CA LYS A 389 9.07 28.02 -4.95
C LYS A 389 9.93 28.34 -3.73
N GLY A 390 11.22 28.02 -3.80
CA GLY A 390 12.23 28.45 -2.83
C GLY A 390 13.25 29.36 -3.51
N VAL A 391 13.55 30.50 -2.91
CA VAL A 391 14.55 31.46 -3.42
C VAL A 391 15.55 31.83 -2.33
N LYS A 392 16.84 31.83 -2.65
CA LYS A 392 17.89 32.25 -1.73
C LYS A 392 18.97 33.05 -2.44
N ALA A 393 19.32 34.22 -1.90
CA ALA A 393 20.48 34.99 -2.33
C ALA A 393 21.79 34.27 -1.91
N ALA A 394 22.24 33.33 -2.74
CA ALA A 394 23.43 32.52 -2.53
C ALA A 394 24.08 32.15 -3.87
N SER A 395 25.31 31.64 -3.81
CA SER A 395 26.07 31.14 -4.98
C SER A 395 26.27 29.62 -4.96
N THR A 396 25.59 28.95 -4.04
CA THR A 396 25.69 27.50 -3.81
C THR A 396 24.30 26.90 -3.88
N GLN A 397 24.16 25.85 -4.69
CA GLN A 397 22.90 25.13 -4.81
C GLN A 397 22.41 24.58 -3.47
N PHE A 398 21.09 24.47 -3.36
CA PHE A 398 20.41 23.80 -2.26
C PHE A 398 19.31 22.90 -2.82
N GLU A 399 18.67 22.12 -1.95
CA GLU A 399 17.60 21.20 -2.33
C GLU A 399 16.35 21.48 -1.52
N LEU A 400 15.20 21.36 -2.18
CA LEU A 400 13.87 21.27 -1.60
C LEU A 400 13.54 19.80 -1.40
N ASN A 401 13.16 19.43 -0.18
CA ASN A 401 12.67 18.11 0.19
C ASN A 401 11.18 18.27 0.53
N VAL A 402 10.30 17.66 -0.26
CA VAL A 402 8.85 17.69 -0.03
C VAL A 402 8.42 16.34 0.51
N ASP A 403 7.83 16.34 1.69
CA ASP A 403 7.43 15.14 2.42
C ASP A 403 5.95 14.82 2.22
N TRP A 404 5.09 15.83 2.28
CA TRP A 404 3.65 15.60 2.23
C TRP A 404 2.93 16.75 1.55
N ILE A 405 1.98 16.41 0.69
CA ILE A 405 1.04 17.36 0.09
C ILE A 405 -0.36 16.79 0.23
N GLU A 406 -1.24 17.57 0.85
CA GLU A 406 -2.65 17.23 0.98
C GLU A 406 -3.51 18.33 0.35
N PHE A 407 -4.44 17.90 -0.51
CA PHE A 407 -5.53 18.70 -1.05
C PHE A 407 -6.86 18.10 -0.56
N LYS A 408 -7.38 18.59 0.57
CA LYS A 408 -8.52 18.02 1.27
C LYS A 408 -9.77 18.87 1.11
N VAL A 409 -10.80 18.32 0.49
CA VAL A 409 -12.06 19.02 0.25
C VAL A 409 -13.12 18.58 1.23
N THR A 410 -13.98 19.49 1.65
CA THR A 410 -15.16 19.22 2.46
C THR A 410 -16.42 19.47 1.63
N MET A 411 -17.28 18.46 1.50
CA MET A 411 -18.43 18.49 0.58
C MET A 411 -19.72 19.00 1.21
N SER A 412 -19.82 18.95 2.54
CA SER A 412 -21.02 19.35 3.29
C SER A 412 -20.64 19.84 4.69
N ASP A 413 -21.49 20.70 5.24
CA ASP A 413 -21.44 21.28 6.58
C ASP A 413 -22.36 20.51 7.53
N ILE A 414 -22.73 19.31 7.13
CA ILE A 414 -23.48 18.36 7.93
C ILE A 414 -22.48 17.32 8.40
N TYR A 415 -22.42 17.14 9.72
CA TYR A 415 -21.63 16.10 10.34
C TYR A 415 -22.17 14.72 9.92
N ARG A 416 -21.27 13.78 9.58
CA ARG A 416 -21.62 12.41 9.20
C ARG A 416 -20.69 11.41 9.85
N LEU A 417 -21.25 10.27 10.23
CA LEU A 417 -20.57 9.05 10.61
C LEU A 417 -21.09 7.92 9.73
N CYS A 418 -20.18 7.22 9.06
CA CYS A 418 -20.51 6.02 8.32
C CYS A 418 -19.38 5.01 8.53
N ILE A 419 -19.72 3.89 9.17
CA ILE A 419 -18.78 2.81 9.46
C ILE A 419 -19.26 1.51 8.82
N ARG A 420 -18.31 0.69 8.37
CA ARG A 420 -18.58 -0.60 7.73
C ARG A 420 -17.73 -1.70 8.33
N ASN A 421 -18.29 -2.89 8.42
CA ASN A 421 -17.54 -4.09 8.74
C ASN A 421 -18.13 -5.33 8.07
N ASP A 422 -17.29 -6.34 7.90
CA ASP A 422 -17.73 -7.67 7.53
C ASP A 422 -17.92 -8.57 8.74
N PHE A 423 -18.95 -9.39 8.65
CA PHE A 423 -19.32 -10.39 9.63
C PHE A 423 -19.41 -11.73 8.92
N THR A 424 -18.93 -12.80 9.56
CA THR A 424 -18.90 -14.12 8.95
C THR A 424 -19.75 -15.11 9.73
N ILE A 425 -20.81 -15.59 9.09
CA ILE A 425 -21.65 -16.67 9.65
C ILE A 425 -20.90 -17.99 9.49
N ASN A 426 -20.79 -18.75 10.58
CA ASN A 426 -20.21 -20.09 10.53
C ASN A 426 -21.11 -21.07 9.78
N LEU A 427 -20.90 -21.21 8.47
CA LEU A 427 -21.69 -22.11 7.61
C LEU A 427 -21.47 -23.60 7.86
N SER A 428 -20.44 -24.00 8.63
CA SER A 428 -20.27 -25.40 9.04
C SER A 428 -21.31 -25.82 10.08
N THR A 429 -21.73 -24.89 10.94
CA THR A 429 -22.80 -25.10 11.94
C THR A 429 -24.17 -24.66 11.42
N TYR A 430 -24.20 -23.60 10.61
CA TYR A 430 -25.43 -23.01 10.06
C TYR A 430 -25.38 -23.00 8.53
N PRO A 431 -25.53 -24.15 7.85
CA PRO A 431 -25.53 -24.20 6.40
C PRO A 431 -26.61 -23.29 5.82
N LEU A 432 -26.29 -22.61 4.71
CA LEU A 432 -27.20 -21.62 4.11
C LEU A 432 -28.60 -22.19 3.78
N THR A 433 -28.73 -23.50 3.56
CA THR A 433 -30.02 -24.18 3.29
C THR A 433 -30.99 -24.17 4.46
N HIS A 434 -30.50 -23.92 5.68
CA HIS A 434 -31.28 -23.90 6.92
C HIS A 434 -31.40 -22.49 7.53
N ILE A 435 -30.85 -21.48 6.86
CA ILE A 435 -31.02 -20.08 7.22
C ILE A 435 -32.29 -19.57 6.56
N HIS A 436 -33.13 -18.89 7.33
CA HIS A 436 -34.40 -18.30 6.89
C HIS A 436 -34.35 -16.78 6.83
N GLY A 437 -33.32 -16.18 7.41
CA GLY A 437 -33.09 -14.75 7.41
C GLY A 437 -31.86 -14.39 8.21
N ILE A 438 -31.51 -13.12 8.22
CA ILE A 438 -30.40 -12.58 9.01
C ILE A 438 -30.95 -11.51 9.95
N GLU A 439 -30.43 -11.46 11.16
CA GLU A 439 -30.64 -10.36 12.08
C GLU A 439 -29.32 -9.62 12.27
N ILE A 440 -29.38 -8.30 12.16
CA ILE A 440 -28.29 -7.37 12.43
C ILE A 440 -28.70 -6.58 13.67
N PHE A 441 -27.80 -6.49 14.65
CA PHE A 441 -28.08 -5.82 15.91
C PHE A 441 -26.90 -4.95 16.32
N ILE A 442 -27.22 -3.75 16.80
CA ILE A 442 -26.27 -2.81 17.36
C ILE A 442 -26.80 -2.26 18.68
N ARG A 443 -25.92 -2.17 19.69
CA ARG A 443 -26.13 -1.43 20.93
C ARG A 443 -25.17 -0.25 20.96
N TYR A 444 -25.74 0.95 21.01
CA TYR A 444 -24.98 2.19 20.85
C TYR A 444 -25.53 3.31 21.73
N ASN A 445 -24.68 4.26 22.09
CA ASN A 445 -25.03 5.46 22.84
C ASN A 445 -24.57 6.68 22.03
N VAL A 446 -25.31 7.78 22.11
CA VAL A 446 -25.04 9.01 21.36
C VAL A 446 -25.11 10.21 22.27
N THR A 447 -24.33 11.25 22.00
CA THR A 447 -24.39 12.49 22.77
C THR A 447 -25.63 13.34 22.46
N GLU A 448 -26.18 13.22 21.25
CA GLU A 448 -27.32 14.01 20.76
C GLU A 448 -28.37 13.12 20.08
N ALA A 449 -29.63 13.58 20.08
CA ALA A 449 -30.79 12.80 19.63
C ALA A 449 -31.52 13.45 18.45
N VAL A 450 -30.86 14.34 17.71
CA VAL A 450 -31.47 15.06 16.57
C VAL A 450 -31.55 14.15 15.34
N GLU A 451 -30.53 13.30 15.15
CA GLU A 451 -30.39 12.47 13.95
C GLU A 451 -30.91 11.05 14.13
N LYS A 452 -31.18 10.40 13.00
CA LYS A 452 -31.55 8.98 12.96
C LYS A 452 -30.39 8.14 12.48
N TRP A 453 -30.29 6.95 13.03
CA TRP A 453 -29.22 6.00 12.74
C TRP A 453 -29.76 4.80 11.98
N PHE A 454 -29.07 4.40 10.92
CA PHE A 454 -29.56 3.42 9.97
C PHE A 454 -28.58 2.27 9.83
N LEU A 455 -29.13 1.11 9.47
CA LEU A 455 -28.38 -0.07 9.07
C LEU A 455 -28.69 -0.39 7.60
N LYS A 456 -27.64 -0.66 6.83
CA LYS A 456 -27.72 -1.24 5.49
C LYS A 456 -26.80 -2.45 5.42
N ALA A 457 -27.07 -3.32 4.46
CA ALA A 457 -26.17 -4.42 4.12
C ALA A 457 -25.86 -4.39 2.63
N TYR A 458 -24.67 -4.84 2.25
CA TYR A 458 -24.27 -4.92 0.86
C TYR A 458 -25.03 -6.03 0.15
N ASN A 459 -25.83 -5.66 -0.85
CA ASN A 459 -26.54 -6.59 -1.71
C ASN A 459 -25.61 -7.00 -2.86
N TRP A 460 -25.11 -8.23 -2.83
CA TRP A 460 -24.18 -8.78 -3.82
C TRP A 460 -24.78 -8.94 -5.21
N THR A 461 -26.12 -9.00 -5.31
CA THR A 461 -26.83 -9.05 -6.60
C THR A 461 -26.91 -7.66 -7.24
N GLU A 462 -27.19 -6.63 -6.44
CA GLU A 462 -27.31 -5.23 -6.89
C GLU A 462 -25.97 -4.49 -6.94
N GLN A 463 -24.93 -5.06 -6.33
CA GLN A 463 -23.60 -4.45 -6.15
C GLN A 463 -23.62 -3.11 -5.41
N ASN A 464 -24.57 -2.93 -4.48
CA ASN A 464 -24.71 -1.71 -3.69
C ASN A 464 -25.23 -2.01 -2.27
N PHE A 465 -25.04 -1.07 -1.35
CA PHE A 465 -25.69 -1.10 -0.04
C PHE A 465 -27.19 -0.86 -0.19
N SER A 466 -27.99 -1.72 0.45
CA SER A 466 -29.45 -1.72 0.35
C SER A 466 -30.07 -2.08 1.70
N ASN A 467 -31.28 -1.60 1.92
CA ASN A 467 -32.16 -1.99 3.03
C ASN A 467 -33.43 -2.71 2.52
N SER A 468 -33.44 -3.12 1.24
CA SER A 468 -34.56 -3.85 0.64
C SER A 468 -34.76 -5.20 1.33
N GLY A 469 -35.98 -5.49 1.78
CA GLY A 469 -36.31 -6.71 2.53
C GLY A 469 -36.02 -6.64 4.03
N PHE A 470 -35.59 -5.48 4.54
CA PHE A 470 -35.46 -5.24 5.97
C PHE A 470 -36.86 -5.05 6.57
N ASN A 471 -37.08 -5.54 7.79
CA ASN A 471 -38.36 -5.39 8.50
C ASN A 471 -38.71 -3.93 8.85
N THR A 472 -37.71 -3.05 8.94
CA THR A 472 -37.88 -1.60 9.10
C THR A 472 -36.79 -0.85 8.35
N THR A 473 -37.16 0.29 7.77
CA THR A 473 -36.24 1.23 7.11
C THR A 473 -36.35 2.64 7.70
N GLU A 474 -37.06 2.80 8.82
CA GLU A 474 -37.34 4.12 9.42
C GLU A 474 -36.16 4.72 10.20
N GLY A 475 -35.09 3.93 10.38
CA GLY A 475 -33.95 4.25 11.24
C GLY A 475 -34.29 4.15 12.73
N SER A 476 -33.26 4.18 13.55
CA SER A 476 -33.35 4.28 15.00
C SER A 476 -33.25 5.75 15.41
N GLN A 477 -34.23 6.23 16.17
CA GLN A 477 -34.18 7.52 16.84
C GLN A 477 -33.63 7.29 18.25
N PRO A 478 -32.37 7.62 18.55
CA PRO A 478 -31.78 7.34 19.84
C PRO A 478 -32.27 8.35 20.89
N ALA A 479 -32.30 7.92 22.14
CA ALA A 479 -32.28 8.81 23.29
C ALA A 479 -30.81 9.12 23.65
N PRO A 480 -30.47 10.38 23.95
CA PRO A 480 -29.09 10.79 24.12
C PRO A 480 -28.57 10.43 25.51
N ASN A 481 -27.30 10.05 25.60
CA ASN A 481 -26.59 9.69 26.83
C ASN A 481 -27.15 8.45 27.54
N GLU A 482 -27.76 7.54 26.78
CA GLU A 482 -28.16 6.22 27.24
C GLU A 482 -27.94 5.15 26.15
N TRP A 483 -27.87 3.88 26.57
CA TRP A 483 -27.71 2.77 25.65
C TRP A 483 -29.00 2.49 24.88
N ASN A 484 -28.93 2.68 23.57
CA ASN A 484 -29.99 2.37 22.61
C ASN A 484 -29.69 1.02 21.95
N GLU A 485 -30.75 0.30 21.62
CA GLU A 485 -30.67 -0.98 20.90
C GLU A 485 -31.41 -0.86 19.57
N TYR A 486 -30.75 -1.23 18.49
CA TYR A 486 -31.35 -1.22 17.15
C TYR A 486 -31.10 -2.54 16.43
N ALA A 487 -32.18 -3.15 15.98
CA ALA A 487 -32.18 -4.44 15.32
C ALA A 487 -32.96 -4.39 14.00
N VAL A 488 -32.40 -4.99 12.96
CA VAL A 488 -33.08 -5.19 11.68
C VAL A 488 -33.01 -6.65 11.27
N ASN A 489 -34.13 -7.16 10.77
CA ASN A 489 -34.25 -8.52 10.27
C ASN A 489 -34.43 -8.49 8.75
N ILE A 490 -33.64 -9.28 8.06
CA ILE A 490 -33.71 -9.51 6.62
C ILE A 490 -34.27 -10.92 6.42
N THR A 491 -35.57 -11.03 6.14
CA THR A 491 -36.24 -12.34 5.96
C THR A 491 -36.57 -12.60 4.50
N GLU A 492 -36.83 -11.55 3.73
CA GLU A 492 -37.00 -11.61 2.28
C GLU A 492 -35.68 -11.36 1.56
N ASN A 493 -35.37 -12.16 0.54
CA ASN A 493 -34.17 -12.02 -0.28
C ASN A 493 -32.83 -11.96 0.50
N TRP A 494 -32.79 -12.47 1.74
CA TRP A 494 -31.61 -12.46 2.60
C TRP A 494 -30.36 -13.06 1.92
N ARG A 495 -30.58 -14.00 1.00
CA ARG A 495 -29.53 -14.63 0.18
C ARG A 495 -28.72 -13.65 -0.67
N SER A 496 -29.29 -12.51 -1.04
CA SER A 496 -28.56 -11.48 -1.77
C SER A 496 -27.54 -10.75 -0.91
N TYR A 497 -27.62 -10.86 0.43
CA TYR A 497 -26.75 -10.15 1.37
C TYR A 497 -25.64 -11.04 1.95
N VAL A 498 -25.76 -12.38 1.86
CA VAL A 498 -24.78 -13.36 2.37
C VAL A 498 -24.04 -14.03 1.22
N LYS A 499 -22.71 -13.99 1.23
CA LYS A 499 -21.86 -14.76 0.30
C LYS A 499 -21.88 -16.26 0.59
N ASN A 500 -21.43 -17.06 -0.37
CA ASN A 500 -21.30 -18.52 -0.21
C ASN A 500 -20.31 -18.95 0.88
N ASP A 501 -19.43 -18.05 1.33
CA ASP A 501 -18.51 -18.26 2.46
C ASP A 501 -19.08 -17.80 3.81
N GLY A 502 -20.30 -17.23 3.83
CA GLY A 502 -20.97 -16.75 5.04
C GLY A 502 -20.74 -15.26 5.33
N THR A 503 -19.97 -14.56 4.47
CA THR A 503 -19.66 -13.14 4.66
C THR A 503 -20.87 -12.24 4.39
N LEU A 504 -21.14 -11.34 5.34
CA LEU A 504 -22.02 -10.19 5.24
C LEU A 504 -21.19 -8.93 5.34
N LEU A 505 -21.51 -7.87 4.58
CA LEU A 505 -20.93 -6.55 4.75
C LEU A 505 -22.04 -5.60 5.20
N VAL A 506 -21.90 -5.01 6.39
CA VAL A 506 -22.92 -4.16 7.02
C VAL A 506 -22.37 -2.76 7.18
N GLU A 507 -23.26 -1.78 7.01
CA GLU A 507 -23.01 -0.35 7.18
C GLU A 507 -23.92 0.19 8.29
N PHE A 508 -23.33 0.96 9.20
CA PHE A 508 -24.02 1.75 10.20
C PHE A 508 -23.70 3.23 9.97
N PHE A 509 -24.72 4.06 9.84
CA PHE A 509 -24.56 5.45 9.44
C PHE A 509 -25.73 6.33 9.93
N ASP A 510 -25.50 7.63 10.04
CA ASP A 510 -26.55 8.61 10.33
C ASP A 510 -27.23 9.13 9.05
N GLU A 511 -28.49 9.56 9.17
CA GLU A 511 -29.08 10.55 8.27
C GLU A 511 -29.78 11.64 9.10
N GLY A 512 -29.47 12.90 8.78
CA GLY A 512 -30.01 14.06 9.49
C GLY A 512 -29.47 15.38 8.91
N LEU A 513 -29.98 16.51 9.37
CA LEU A 513 -29.39 17.82 9.09
C LEU A 513 -28.92 18.40 10.42
N ASP A 514 -27.96 17.76 11.08
CA ASP A 514 -27.38 18.32 12.30
C ASP A 514 -26.17 19.20 12.00
N ALA A 515 -26.15 20.36 12.66
CA ALA A 515 -25.03 21.30 12.66
C ALA A 515 -24.13 21.10 13.89
N ASN A 516 -24.54 20.25 14.83
CA ASN A 516 -23.75 19.80 15.97
C ASN A 516 -23.06 18.47 15.63
N GLN A 517 -21.93 18.23 16.27
CA GLN A 517 -21.12 17.04 16.07
C GLN A 517 -21.50 15.97 17.09
N THR A 518 -22.05 14.84 16.64
CA THR A 518 -22.44 13.74 17.54
C THR A 518 -21.25 12.79 17.79
N VAL A 519 -21.09 12.37 19.04
CA VAL A 519 -20.21 11.26 19.43
C VAL A 519 -21.06 10.02 19.62
N VAL A 520 -20.60 8.90 19.08
CA VAL A 520 -21.26 7.60 19.16
C VAL A 520 -20.36 6.59 19.84
N GLU A 521 -20.88 5.94 20.87
CA GLU A 521 -20.24 4.81 21.53
C GLU A 521 -20.95 3.54 21.08
N ILE A 522 -20.21 2.52 20.66
CA ILE A 522 -20.76 1.22 20.26
C ILE A 522 -20.21 0.17 21.23
N ASP A 523 -21.11 -0.44 22.00
CA ASP A 523 -20.78 -1.52 22.95
C ASP A 523 -20.96 -2.90 22.32
N PHE A 524 -21.86 -3.03 21.35
CA PHE A 524 -22.03 -4.31 20.67
C PHE A 524 -22.55 -4.14 19.26
N PHE A 525 -21.92 -4.80 18.29
CA PHE A 525 -22.41 -4.81 16.91
C PHE A 525 -22.14 -6.17 16.28
N ALA A 526 -23.21 -6.89 15.94
CA ALA A 526 -23.12 -8.26 15.48
C ALA A 526 -24.26 -8.65 14.53
N VAL A 527 -24.08 -9.78 13.85
CA VAL A 527 -25.11 -10.42 13.04
C VAL A 527 -25.39 -11.84 13.55
N ARG A 528 -26.57 -12.37 13.28
CA ARG A 528 -26.89 -13.79 13.52
C ARG A 528 -27.84 -14.34 12.48
N ALA A 529 -27.78 -15.65 12.26
CA ALA A 529 -28.67 -16.35 11.37
C ALA A 529 -30.01 -16.65 12.07
N ILE A 530 -31.12 -16.32 11.42
CA ILE A 530 -32.46 -16.78 11.80
C ILE A 530 -32.62 -18.19 11.21
N ILE A 531 -32.91 -19.17 12.07
CA ILE A 531 -32.97 -20.58 11.73
C ILE A 531 -34.21 -21.24 12.35
N ASP A 532 -34.45 -22.50 12.01
CA ASP A 532 -35.36 -23.37 12.75
C ASP A 532 -34.66 -24.67 13.12
N GLY A 533 -33.79 -24.58 14.13
CA GLY A 533 -32.91 -25.67 14.56
C GLY A 533 -33.27 -26.26 15.91
N ALA A 534 -32.44 -27.20 16.35
CA ALA A 534 -32.52 -27.84 17.66
C ALA A 534 -31.21 -27.70 18.43
N GLY A 535 -31.31 -27.43 19.73
CA GLY A 535 -30.20 -27.44 20.68
C GLY A 535 -30.33 -28.64 21.60
N PHE A 536 -29.25 -29.40 21.77
CA PHE A 536 -29.20 -30.56 22.66
C PHE A 536 -28.22 -30.27 23.78
N ASP A 537 -28.71 -30.11 25.01
CA ASP A 537 -27.88 -29.95 26.18
C ASP A 537 -27.45 -31.35 26.64
N LEU A 538 -26.16 -31.65 26.46
CA LEU A 538 -25.61 -32.99 26.60
C LEU A 538 -24.58 -32.99 27.72
N ARG A 539 -24.63 -34.04 28.56
CA ARG A 539 -23.68 -34.24 29.65
C ARG A 539 -23.09 -35.63 29.64
N ASN A 540 -21.76 -35.69 29.62
CA ASN A 540 -21.02 -36.95 29.72
C ASN A 540 -20.64 -37.21 31.19
N ASN A 541 -21.35 -38.13 31.83
CA ASN A 541 -21.07 -38.56 33.20
C ASN A 541 -20.04 -39.70 33.26
N GLY A 542 -19.55 -40.17 32.10
CA GLY A 542 -18.55 -41.21 32.01
C GLY A 542 -17.13 -40.70 32.23
N PRO A 543 -16.16 -41.59 32.53
CA PRO A 543 -14.77 -41.24 32.70
C PRO A 543 -13.98 -41.14 31.37
N ILE A 544 -14.65 -41.30 30.22
CA ILE A 544 -14.02 -41.29 28.89
C ILE A 544 -14.75 -40.33 27.94
N THR A 545 -14.02 -39.75 26.99
CA THR A 545 -14.60 -38.94 25.90
C THR A 545 -15.53 -39.80 25.05
N THR A 546 -16.71 -39.27 24.75
CA THR A 546 -17.75 -39.97 24.00
C THR A 546 -17.94 -39.31 22.64
N HIS A 547 -18.02 -40.13 21.58
CA HIS A 547 -18.32 -39.68 20.23
C HIS A 547 -19.79 -39.96 19.89
N ILE A 548 -20.53 -38.92 19.55
CA ILE A 548 -21.93 -38.96 19.14
C ILE A 548 -22.03 -39.03 17.63
N VAL A 549 -22.65 -40.11 17.13
CA VAL A 549 -22.69 -40.45 15.70
C VAL A 549 -24.06 -40.30 15.05
N SER A 550 -25.13 -40.29 15.85
CA SER A 550 -26.47 -39.97 15.31
C SER A 550 -27.44 -39.43 16.35
N ILE A 551 -28.38 -38.63 15.84
CA ILE A 551 -29.51 -38.08 16.57
C ILE A 551 -30.79 -38.58 15.90
N TRP A 552 -31.80 -38.92 16.69
CA TRP A 552 -33.13 -39.28 16.20
C TRP A 552 -34.18 -38.37 16.80
N ILE A 553 -35.08 -37.86 15.96
CA ILE A 553 -36.29 -37.15 16.39
C ILE A 553 -37.48 -38.01 15.97
N ILE A 554 -38.32 -38.34 16.94
CA ILE A 554 -39.41 -39.31 16.79
C ILE A 554 -40.68 -38.71 17.39
N ASN A 555 -41.75 -38.59 16.61
CA ASN A 555 -43.09 -38.34 17.11
C ASN A 555 -44.09 -39.33 16.48
N ALA A 556 -45.40 -39.13 16.67
CA ALA A 556 -46.41 -40.05 16.16
C ALA A 556 -46.43 -40.21 14.62
N THR A 557 -45.91 -39.25 13.86
CA THR A 557 -45.97 -39.20 12.39
C THR A 557 -44.60 -39.05 11.70
N HIS A 558 -43.54 -38.78 12.45
CA HIS A 558 -42.23 -38.39 11.96
C HIS A 558 -41.11 -39.08 12.73
N HIS A 559 -40.34 -39.93 12.04
CA HIS A 559 -39.22 -40.68 12.60
C HIS A 559 -37.97 -40.43 11.75
N GLN A 560 -37.15 -39.45 12.12
CA GLN A 560 -36.00 -39.06 11.31
C GLN A 560 -34.69 -39.28 12.05
N ARG A 561 -33.72 -39.88 11.33
CA ARG A 561 -32.33 -40.02 11.77
C ARG A 561 -31.47 -38.93 11.13
N TYR A 562 -30.67 -38.29 11.94
CA TYR A 562 -29.65 -37.34 11.54
C TYR A 562 -28.28 -37.90 11.88
N ASN A 563 -27.34 -37.81 10.95
CA ASN A 563 -25.94 -38.10 11.26
C ASN A 563 -25.41 -37.01 12.21
N ALA A 564 -24.52 -37.39 13.11
CA ALA A 564 -23.80 -36.47 13.99
C ALA A 564 -22.32 -36.83 13.98
N ASN A 565 -21.49 -35.86 14.31
CA ASN A 565 -20.05 -36.03 14.46
C ASN A 565 -19.60 -35.03 15.54
N TRP A 566 -19.78 -35.42 16.79
CA TRP A 566 -19.52 -34.53 17.92
C TRP A 566 -18.91 -35.29 19.09
N PHE A 567 -17.86 -34.72 19.68
CA PHE A 567 -17.13 -35.32 20.79
C PHE A 567 -17.40 -34.51 22.06
N ILE A 568 -17.66 -35.20 23.16
CA ILE A 568 -17.85 -34.59 24.48
C ILE A 568 -16.91 -35.27 25.48
N ASN A 569 -16.08 -34.47 26.16
CA ASN A 569 -15.07 -34.98 27.07
C ASN A 569 -15.69 -35.56 28.34
N ALA A 570 -14.88 -36.33 29.09
CA ALA A 570 -15.32 -36.89 30.37
C ALA A 570 -15.72 -35.78 31.36
N GLY A 571 -16.91 -35.87 31.94
CA GLY A 571 -17.43 -34.90 32.90
C GLY A 571 -17.96 -33.59 32.30
N GLU A 572 -17.84 -33.40 30.98
CA GLU A 572 -18.23 -32.17 30.29
C GLU A 572 -19.77 -32.07 30.14
N GLU A 573 -20.26 -30.83 30.17
CA GLU A 573 -21.63 -30.45 29.81
C GLU A 573 -21.54 -29.38 28.71
N ALA A 574 -22.21 -29.63 27.58
CA ALA A 574 -22.14 -28.75 26.42
C ALA A 574 -23.42 -28.84 25.56
N THR A 575 -23.75 -27.74 24.90
CA THR A 575 -24.91 -27.66 23.99
C THR A 575 -24.48 -27.91 22.55
N TYR A 576 -25.07 -28.91 21.91
CA TYR A 576 -24.87 -29.20 20.50
C TYR A 576 -26.02 -28.63 19.66
N ILE A 577 -25.74 -27.62 18.84
CA ILE A 577 -26.73 -26.97 17.99
C ILE A 577 -26.75 -27.59 16.60
N ARG A 578 -27.96 -27.86 16.08
CA ARG A 578 -28.21 -28.45 14.77
C ARG A 578 -29.26 -27.65 14.01
N ALA A 579 -28.80 -26.87 13.04
CA ALA A 579 -29.66 -26.04 12.19
C ALA A 579 -30.55 -26.87 11.25
N ASP A 580 -30.16 -28.11 10.94
CA ASP A 580 -30.87 -29.02 10.04
C ASP A 580 -32.00 -29.81 10.71
N ILE A 581 -32.20 -29.64 12.02
CA ILE A 581 -33.21 -30.36 12.81
C ILE A 581 -34.29 -29.37 13.27
N SER A 582 -35.47 -29.42 12.66
CA SER A 582 -36.66 -28.72 13.17
C SER A 582 -37.42 -29.64 14.15
N LEU A 583 -37.78 -29.09 15.31
CA LEU A 583 -38.46 -29.85 16.37
C LEU A 583 -39.99 -29.73 16.21
N PRO A 584 -40.73 -30.86 16.24
CA PRO A 584 -42.19 -30.82 16.37
C PRO A 584 -42.60 -30.48 17.83
N GLU A 585 -43.90 -30.25 18.06
CA GLU A 585 -44.41 -29.89 19.40
C GLU A 585 -44.19 -31.00 20.44
N GLU A 586 -44.61 -32.22 20.13
CA GLU A 586 -44.35 -33.43 20.93
C GLU A 586 -43.31 -34.30 20.23
N PHE A 587 -42.28 -34.75 20.95
CA PHE A 587 -41.22 -35.58 20.39
C PHE A 587 -40.42 -36.38 21.41
N ILE A 588 -39.77 -37.43 20.93
CA ILE A 588 -38.70 -38.17 21.59
C ILE A 588 -37.42 -37.90 20.82
N ALA A 589 -36.43 -37.32 21.50
CA ALA A 589 -35.08 -37.18 21.01
C ALA A 589 -34.20 -38.32 21.52
N LYS A 590 -33.40 -38.93 20.64
CA LYS A 590 -32.38 -39.90 21.03
C LYS A 590 -31.02 -39.51 20.50
N VAL A 591 -30.01 -39.64 21.33
CA VAL A 591 -28.60 -39.44 20.95
C VAL A 591 -27.88 -40.77 21.06
N VAL A 592 -27.22 -41.18 19.98
CA VAL A 592 -26.54 -42.47 19.87
C VAL A 592 -25.03 -42.24 19.73
N THR A 593 -24.28 -42.93 20.58
CA THR A 593 -22.82 -42.92 20.61
C THR A 593 -22.23 -43.96 19.65
N GLU A 594 -20.96 -43.82 19.30
CA GLU A 594 -20.24 -44.77 18.44
C GLU A 594 -20.24 -46.20 18.98
N LYS A 595 -20.19 -46.37 20.32
CA LYS A 595 -20.25 -47.69 20.97
C LYS A 595 -21.68 -48.20 21.20
N GLY A 596 -22.69 -47.47 20.73
CA GLY A 596 -24.09 -47.90 20.70
C GLY A 596 -24.91 -47.57 21.96
N ASN A 597 -24.37 -46.79 22.91
CA ASN A 597 -25.16 -46.24 24.01
C ASN A 597 -26.12 -45.17 23.52
N ILE A 598 -27.31 -45.13 24.13
CA ILE A 598 -28.41 -44.24 23.73
C ILE A 598 -28.87 -43.44 24.95
N ALA A 599 -28.85 -42.12 24.83
CA ALA A 599 -29.61 -41.23 25.70
C ALA A 599 -30.94 -40.88 25.06
N VAL A 600 -31.99 -40.75 25.88
CA VAL A 600 -33.35 -40.46 25.43
C VAL A 600 -33.90 -39.28 26.22
N PHE A 601 -34.54 -38.36 25.52
CA PHE A 601 -35.29 -37.24 26.07
C PHE A 601 -36.70 -37.26 25.46
N THR A 602 -37.72 -36.98 26.26
CA THR A 602 -39.11 -36.96 25.81
C THR A 602 -39.70 -35.61 26.16
N GLN A 603 -40.18 -34.90 25.14
CA GLN A 603 -41.04 -33.73 25.27
C GLN A 603 -42.48 -34.17 25.03
N SER A 604 -43.30 -34.00 26.06
CA SER A 604 -44.76 -34.16 26.01
C SER A 604 -45.47 -32.83 25.85
#